data_AF-A0AAW6XWR2-F1
#
_entry.id   AF-A0AAW6XWR2-F1
#
_cell.length_a   1.000
_cell.length_b   1.000
_cell.length_c   1.000
_cell.angle_alpha   90.00
_cell.angle_beta   90.00
_cell.angle_gamma   90.00
#
_symmetry.space_group_name_H-M   'P 1'
#
loop_
_entity.id
_entity.type
_entity.pdbx_description
1 polymer ?
#
loop_
_entity_poly.entity_id
_entity_poly.type
_entity_poly.pdbx_seq_one_letter_code
_entity_poly.pdbx_strand_id
1 'polypeptide(L)' 'DSGYTKEINLISWNGREPKYDIRSFSPNREKCGKGITLNADEAAALLEALQKEVNSGD' A
#
# COMPACT_ATOMS: atom_id res chain seq x y z
N ASP A 1 -2.71 6.49 20.66
CA ASP A 1 -2.46 5.60 19.51
C ASP A 1 -3.64 4.69 19.27
N SER A 2 -4.21 4.72 18.06
CA SER A 2 -5.30 3.83 17.68
C SER A 2 -4.85 2.37 17.49
N GLY A 3 -3.55 2.09 17.54
CA GLY A 3 -2.96 0.77 17.28
C GLY A 3 -2.96 0.37 15.81
N TYR A 4 -3.33 1.27 14.89
CA TYR A 4 -3.35 0.96 13.47
C TYR A 4 -1.94 1.05 12.87
N THR A 5 -1.56 0.03 12.09
CA THR A 5 -0.27 -0.02 11.39
C THR A 5 -0.48 0.24 9.91
N LYS A 6 0.31 1.15 9.32
CA LYS A 6 0.33 1.36 7.86
C LYS A 6 1.26 0.35 7.23
N GLU A 7 0.78 -0.34 6.21
CA GLU A 7 1.46 -1.45 5.57
C GLU A 7 1.30 -1.40 4.05
N ILE A 8 2.22 -2.05 3.33
CA ILE A 8 2.11 -2.37 1.91
C ILE A 8 1.85 -3.87 1.80
N ASN A 9 0.78 -4.26 1.12
CA ASN A 9 0.38 -5.66 0.97
C ASN A 9 -0.01 -5.97 -0.48
N LEU A 10 -0.05 -7.26 -0.82
CA LEU A 10 -0.72 -7.77 -2.02
C LEU A 10 -2.05 -8.40 -1.59
N ILE A 11 -3.19 -7.80 -1.96
CA ILE A 11 -4.52 -8.19 -1.45
C ILE A 11 -5.48 -8.52 -2.59
N SER A 12 -6.11 -9.70 -2.49
CA SER A 12 -7.29 -10.06 -3.29
C SER A 12 -8.56 -9.56 -2.59
N TRP A 13 -9.16 -8.49 -3.13
CA TRP A 13 -10.44 -8.00 -2.64
C TRP A 13 -11.59 -8.78 -3.29
N ASN A 14 -12.43 -9.42 -2.47
CA ASN A 14 -13.61 -10.18 -2.91
C ASN A 14 -13.28 -11.28 -3.95
N GLY A 15 -12.14 -11.95 -3.81
CA GLY A 15 -11.72 -13.02 -4.72
C GLY A 15 -11.27 -12.57 -6.11
N ARG A 16 -11.09 -11.26 -6.34
CA ARG A 16 -10.53 -10.72 -7.58
C ARG A 16 -9.02 -10.91 -7.64
N GLU A 17 -8.43 -10.63 -8.79
CA GLU A 17 -6.98 -10.61 -8.94
C GLU A 17 -6.31 -9.74 -7.85
N PRO A 18 -5.27 -10.26 -7.16
CA PRO A 18 -4.56 -9.51 -6.13
C PRO A 18 -3.94 -8.23 -6.67
N LYS A 19 -4.04 -7.15 -5.90
CA LYS A 19 -3.45 -5.84 -6.23
C LYS A 19 -2.60 -5.33 -5.08
N TYR A 20 -1.67 -4.43 -5.39
CA TYR A 20 -0.88 -3.75 -4.37
C TYR A 20 -1.79 -2.82 -3.58
N ASP A 21 -1.61 -2.78 -2.27
CA ASP A 21 -2.48 -2.01 -1.41
C ASP A 21 -1.67 -1.37 -0.27
N ILE A 22 -1.81 -0.06 -0.14
CA ILE A 22 -1.15 0.73 0.89
C ILE A 22 -2.23 1.31 1.79
N ARG A 23 -2.41 0.72 2.97
CA ARG A 23 -3.42 1.18 3.93
C ARG A 23 -3.05 0.89 5.37
N SER A 24 -3.83 1.45 6.27
CA SER A 24 -3.70 1.20 7.71
C SER A 24 -4.64 0.09 8.16
N PHE A 25 -4.14 -0.88 8.93
CA PHE A 25 -4.92 -1.99 9.49
C PHE A 25 -4.95 -1.92 11.01
N SER A 26 -6.06 -2.34 11.61
CA SER A 26 -6.11 -2.57 13.06
C SER A 26 -5.12 -3.68 13.47
N PRO A 27 -4.72 -3.79 14.75
CA PRO A 27 -3.75 -4.78 15.21
C PRO A 27 -4.06 -6.23 14.77
N ASN A 28 -5.34 -6.59 14.73
CA ASN A 28 -5.81 -7.92 14.34
C ASN A 28 -6.28 -8.01 12.87
N ARG A 29 -6.04 -6.97 12.05
CA ARG A 29 -6.45 -6.86 10.64
C ARG A 29 -7.95 -7.00 10.34
N GLU A 30 -8.81 -6.91 11.35
CA GLU A 30 -10.28 -6.98 11.21
C GLU A 30 -10.89 -5.72 10.57
N LYS A 31 -10.22 -4.57 10.75
CA LYS A 31 -10.66 -3.28 10.20
C LYS A 31 -9.52 -2.65 9.41
N CYS A 32 -9.90 -1.95 8.36
CA CYS A 32 -8.97 -1.17 7.55
C CYS A 32 -9.38 0.30 7.53
N GLY A 33 -8.38 1.18 7.62
CA GLY A 33 -8.53 2.63 7.49
C GLY A 33 -8.47 3.08 6.03
N LYS A 34 -8.33 4.40 5.84
CA LYS A 34 -8.12 4.98 4.50
C LYS A 34 -6.82 4.46 3.90
N GLY A 35 -6.84 4.21 2.58
CA GLY A 35 -5.69 3.74 1.82
C GLY A 35 -5.97 3.76 0.33
N ILE A 36 -5.01 3.22 -0.44
CA ILE A 36 -5.06 3.17 -1.89
C ILE A 36 -4.73 1.76 -2.38
N THR A 37 -5.44 1.31 -3.40
CA THR A 37 -5.14 0.08 -4.14
C THR A 37 -4.57 0.48 -5.48
N LEU A 38 -3.47 -0.15 -5.87
CA LEU A 38 -2.71 0.10 -7.09
C LEU A 38 -2.64 -1.19 -7.90
N ASN A 39 -2.89 -1.09 -9.20
CA ASN A 39 -2.51 -2.16 -10.12
C ASN A 39 -0.97 -2.21 -10.29
N ALA A 40 -0.47 -3.19 -11.05
CA ALA A 40 0.97 -3.40 -11.21
C ALA A 40 1.67 -2.20 -11.87
N ASP A 41 1.07 -1.61 -12.91
CA ASP A 41 1.65 -0.48 -13.64
C ASP A 41 1.66 0.79 -12.78
N GLU A 42 0.58 1.03 -12.01
CA GLU A 42 0.48 2.13 -11.06
C GLU A 42 1.52 2.00 -9.94
N ALA A 43 1.72 0.78 -9.41
CA ALA A 43 2.72 0.52 -8.39
C ALA A 43 4.15 0.70 -8.93
N ALA A 44 4.41 0.28 -10.16
CA ALA A 44 5.70 0.46 -10.82
C ALA A 44 6.01 1.95 -11.04
N ALA A 45 5.04 2.73 -11.53
CA ALA A 45 5.18 4.17 -11.71
C ALA A 45 5.42 4.90 -10.37
N LEU A 46 4.71 4.50 -9.31
CA LEU A 46 4.91 5.05 -7.97
C LEU A 46 6.31 4.72 -7.45
N LEU A 47 6.78 3.49 -7.63
CA LEU A 47 8.12 3.08 -7.21
C LEU A 47 9.21 3.90 -7.93
N GLU A 48 9.09 4.09 -9.25
CA GLU A 48 10.03 4.90 -10.03
C GLU A 48 10.06 6.35 -9.54
N ALA A 49 8.90 6.95 -9.30
CA ALA A 49 8.81 8.31 -8.76
C ALA A 49 9.46 8.41 -7.36
N LEU A 50 9.16 7.47 -6.46
CA LEU A 50 9.72 7.45 -5.12
C LEU A 50 11.24 7.22 -5.13
N GLN A 51 11.75 6.36 -6.01
CA GLN A 51 13.20 6.15 -6.15
C GLN A 51 13.91 7.42 -6.59
N LYS A 52 13.32 8.21 -7.50
CA LYS A 52 13.86 9.51 -7.88
C LYS A 52 13.88 10.46 -6.69
N GLU A 53 12.77 10.63 -5.97
CA GLU A 53 12.70 11.57 -4.84
C GLU A 53 13.57 11.17 -3.65
N VAL A 54 13.62 9.88 -3.30
CA VAL A 54 14.35 9.39 -2.11
C VAL A 54 15.85 9.26 -2.38
N ASN A 55 16.26 8.92 -3.60
CA ASN A 55 17.68 8.80 -3.95
C ASN A 55 18.30 10.11 -4.48
N SER A 56 17.51 11.17 -4.69
CA SER A 56 18.03 12.50 -5.07
C SER A 56 18.52 13.33 -3.87
N GLY A 57 18.67 12.69 -2.70
CA GLY A 57 19.20 13.30 -1.49
C GLY A 57 20.52 12.66 -1.06
N ASP A 58 21.57 12.88 -1.86
CA ASP A 58 22.94 13.12 -1.37
C ASP A 58 23.22 14.64 -1.43
#